data_AF-A0A7D9GYA3-F1
#
_entry.id   AF-A0A7D9GYA3-F1
#
_cell.length_a   1.000
_cell.length_b   1.000
_cell.length_c   1.000
_cell.angle_alpha   90.00
_cell.angle_beta   90.00
_cell.angle_gamma   90.00
#
_symmetry.space_group_name_H-M   'P 1'
#
loop_
_entity.id
_entity.type
_entity.pdbx_description
1 polymer ?
#
loop_
_entity_poly.entity_id
_entity_poly.type
_entity_poly.pdbx_seq_one_letter_code
_entity_poly.pdbx_strand_id
1 'polypeptide(L)'
;MGNIMSTSFAPECTELKHKYDSCFNSWYSEKFLKGKGLHNECEDFWQDYKKCIEVHMKKQGIEHLLDDARKEAPFENGGTPKGKPTQLSAKDSKAR
;
A
#
# COMPACT_ATOMS: atom_id res chain seq x y z
N MET A 1 18.29 17.48 10.02
CA MET A 1 17.55 17.11 8.80
C MET A 1 16.63 15.98 9.21
N GLY A 2 15.36 16.28 9.43
CA GLY A 2 14.43 15.39 10.14
C GLY A 2 14.06 14.17 9.31
N ASN A 3 14.16 12.99 9.90
CA ASN A 3 13.55 11.78 9.37
C ASN A 3 12.02 11.97 9.44
N ILE A 4 11.41 12.47 8.36
CA ILE A 4 9.95 12.51 8.24
C ILE A 4 9.52 11.18 7.66
N MET A 5 9.06 10.26 8.52
CA MET A 5 8.46 9.00 8.09
C MET A 5 7.11 9.28 7.41
N SER A 6 6.77 8.49 6.38
CA SER A 6 5.50 8.63 5.67
C SER A 6 4.31 8.49 6.60
N THR A 7 3.29 9.32 6.42
CA THR A 7 2.01 9.15 7.09
C THR A 7 1.20 8.02 6.43
N SER A 8 0.24 7.47 7.17
CA SER A 8 -0.79 6.61 6.59
C SER A 8 -1.92 7.46 5.99
N PHE A 9 -2.67 6.94 5.03
CA PHE A 9 -3.88 7.62 4.52
C PHE A 9 -4.93 7.82 5.62
N ALA A 10 -4.90 6.92 6.61
CA ALA A 10 -5.69 6.94 7.83
C ALA A 10 -4.76 7.40 8.98
N PRO A 11 -4.87 8.66 9.46
CA PRO A 11 -3.91 9.25 10.40
C PRO A 11 -3.68 8.43 11.67
N GLU A 12 -4.73 7.82 12.22
CA GLU A 12 -4.73 6.92 13.37
C GLU A 12 -3.89 5.65 13.18
N CYS A 13 -3.67 5.22 11.93
CA CYS A 13 -2.81 4.08 11.63
C CYS A 13 -1.32 4.47 11.46
N THR A 14 -0.96 5.75 11.57
CA THR A 14 0.39 6.25 11.28
C THR A 14 1.43 5.69 12.26
N GLU A 15 1.13 5.66 13.56
CA GLU A 15 2.07 5.11 14.55
C GLU A 15 2.30 3.60 14.35
N LEU A 16 1.25 2.85 13.99
CA LEU A 16 1.37 1.43 13.65
C LEU A 16 2.20 1.21 12.39
N LYS A 17 2.00 2.07 11.37
CA LYS A 17 2.82 2.09 10.16
C LYS A 17 4.29 2.32 10.49
N HIS A 18 4.61 3.31 11.33
CA HIS A 18 6.01 3.62 11.68
C HIS A 18 6.69 2.46 12.39
N LYS A 19 5.99 1.75 13.29
CA LYS A 19 6.51 0.55 13.95
C LYS A 19 6.80 -0.57 12.95
N TYR A 20 5.83 -0.87 12.09
CA TYR A 20 5.99 -1.88 11.05
C TYR A 20 7.11 -1.53 10.06
N ASP A 21 7.10 -0.32 9.49
CA ASP A 21 8.10 0.14 8.52
C ASP A 21 9.51 0.12 9.13
N SER A 22 9.67 0.50 10.40
CA SER A 22 10.97 0.47 11.09
C SER A 22 11.49 -0.96 11.23
N CYS A 23 10.63 -1.91 11.62
CA CYS A 23 10.99 -3.33 11.68
C CYS A 23 11.34 -3.86 10.28
N PHE A 24 10.46 -3.62 9.30
CA PHE A 24 10.62 -4.09 7.93
C PHE A 24 11.91 -3.57 7.29
N ASN A 25 12.22 -2.28 7.43
CA ASN A 25 13.42 -1.68 6.83
C ASN A 25 14.71 -2.32 7.36
N SER A 26 14.75 -2.61 8.67
CA SER A 26 15.88 -3.32 9.29
C SER A 26 15.99 -4.75 8.78
N TRP A 27 14.89 -5.50 8.82
CA TRP A 27 14.84 -6.88 8.32
C TRP A 27 15.18 -6.99 6.83
N TYR A 28 14.63 -6.10 6.00
CA TYR A 28 14.84 -6.09 4.55
C TYR A 28 16.32 -5.89 4.20
N SER A 29 16.97 -4.92 4.86
CA SER A 29 18.38 -4.59 4.61
C SER A 29 19.34 -5.63 5.19
N GLU A 30 19.09 -6.10 6.41
CA GLU A 30 20.05 -6.92 7.16
C GLU A 30 19.86 -8.42 6.97
N LYS A 31 18.66 -8.87 6.58
CA LYS A 31 18.31 -10.28 6.44
C LYS A 31 17.94 -10.63 5.01
N PHE A 32 16.90 -10.00 4.47
CA PHE A 32 16.33 -10.40 3.18
C PHE A 32 17.31 -10.20 2.03
N LEU A 33 17.84 -8.98 1.84
CA LEU A 33 18.79 -8.67 0.77
C LEU A 33 20.13 -9.43 0.90
N LYS A 34 20.49 -9.85 2.11
CA LYS A 34 21.70 -10.64 2.39
C LYS A 34 21.46 -12.15 2.26
N GLY A 35 20.25 -12.58 1.90
CA GLY A 35 19.88 -14.00 1.76
C GLY A 35 19.83 -14.77 3.08
N LYS A 36 19.69 -14.08 4.22
CA LYS A 36 19.78 -14.67 5.58
C LYS A 36 18.42 -14.88 6.25
N GLY A 37 17.34 -14.34 5.70
CA GLY A 37 16.01 -14.45 6.31
C GLY A 37 14.91 -14.32 5.26
N LEU A 38 14.17 -15.41 5.08
CA LEU A 38 12.93 -15.43 4.28
C LEU A 38 11.68 -15.35 5.17
N HIS A 39 11.84 -15.47 6.48
CA HIS A 39 10.74 -15.43 7.44
C HIS A 39 10.41 -13.99 7.84
N ASN A 40 9.12 -13.68 7.99
CA ASN A 40 8.64 -12.38 8.43
C ASN A 40 8.79 -12.23 9.95
N GLU A 41 9.88 -11.58 10.37
CA GLU A 41 10.14 -11.27 11.78
C GLU A 41 9.28 -10.09 12.30
N CYS A 42 8.53 -9.43 11.41
CA CYS A 42 7.71 -8.24 11.70
C CYS A 42 6.21 -8.53 11.70
N GLU A 43 5.81 -9.80 11.77
CA GLU A 43 4.42 -10.25 11.60
C GLU A 43 3.45 -9.58 12.58
N ASP A 44 3.82 -9.46 13.86
CA ASP A 44 2.93 -8.84 14.86
C ASP A 44 2.66 -7.37 14.53
N PHE A 45 3.70 -6.60 14.20
CA PHE A 45 3.55 -5.20 13.80
C PHE A 45 2.76 -5.06 12.50
N TRP A 46 2.94 -6.01 11.57
CA TRP A 46 2.20 -6.06 10.32
C TRP A 46 0.71 -6.27 10.57
N GLN A 47 0.34 -7.24 11.41
CA GLN A 47 -1.07 -7.56 11.67
C GLN A 47 -1.80 -6.39 12.33
N ASP A 48 -1.16 -5.71 13.29
CA ASP A 48 -1.72 -4.52 13.92
C ASP A 48 -1.96 -3.39 12.90
N TYR A 49 -0.95 -3.08 12.09
CA TYR A 49 -1.06 -2.05 11.05
C TYR A 49 -2.11 -2.40 10.00
N LYS A 50 -2.06 -3.64 9.48
CA LYS A 50 -2.98 -4.18 8.48
C LYS A 50 -4.44 -4.09 8.94
N LYS A 51 -4.72 -4.53 10.16
CA LYS A 51 -6.06 -4.46 10.75
C LYS A 51 -6.58 -3.02 10.81
N CYS A 52 -5.72 -2.06 11.14
CA CYS A 52 -6.10 -0.65 11.15
C CYS A 52 -6.47 -0.15 9.75
N ILE A 53 -5.63 -0.40 8.73
CA ILE A 53 -5.89 0.10 7.38
C ILE A 53 -7.11 -0.57 6.72
N GLU A 54 -7.36 -1.85 6.95
CA GLU A 54 -8.51 -2.56 6.35
C GLU A 54 -9.86 -1.97 6.78
N VAL A 55 -9.97 -1.58 8.06
CA VAL A 55 -11.16 -0.89 8.57
C VAL A 55 -11.39 0.44 7.84
N HIS A 56 -10.32 1.19 7.56
CA HIS A 56 -10.42 2.50 6.95
C HIS A 56 -10.55 2.44 5.43
N MET A 57 -10.00 1.42 4.78
CA MET A 57 -10.21 1.13 3.36
C MET A 57 -11.68 0.84 3.06
N LYS A 58 -12.33 0.02 3.90
CA LYS A 58 -13.76 -0.26 3.83
C LYS A 58 -14.61 1.01 3.94
N LYS A 59 -14.29 1.86 4.92
CA LYS A 59 -14.99 3.14 5.13
C LYS A 59 -14.86 4.10 3.94
N GLN A 60 -13.71 4.10 3.27
CA GLN A 60 -13.46 4.94 2.09
C GLN A 60 -14.07 4.36 0.79
N GLY A 61 -14.59 3.13 0.81
CA GLY A 61 -15.21 2.49 -0.35
C GLY A 61 -14.23 2.08 -1.45
N ILE A 62 -12.92 2.16 -1.20
CA ILE A 62 -11.86 1.86 -2.18
C ILE A 62 -11.47 0.38 -2.21
N GLU A 63 -12.02 -0.44 -1.30
CA GLU A 63 -11.67 -1.87 -1.16
C GLU A 63 -11.85 -2.63 -2.49
N HIS A 64 -12.99 -2.47 -3.16
CA HIS A 64 -13.26 -3.17 -4.44
C HIS A 64 -12.27 -2.80 -5.56
N LEU A 65 -11.87 -1.53 -5.65
CA LEU A 65 -10.90 -1.06 -6.65
C LEU A 65 -9.52 -1.67 -6.39
N LEU A 66 -9.12 -1.73 -5.12
CA LEU A 66 -7.86 -2.35 -4.71
C LEU A 66 -7.91 -3.86 -4.93
N ASP A 67 -9.01 -4.54 -4.63
CA ASP A 67 -9.17 -5.98 -4.84
C ASP A 67 -9.12 -6.34 -6.32
N ASP A 68 -9.74 -5.55 -7.18
CA ASP A 68 -9.67 -5.76 -8.63
C ASP A 68 -8.25 -5.54 -9.15
N ALA A 69 -7.59 -4.45 -8.75
CA ALA A 69 -6.20 -4.20 -9.11
C ALA A 69 -5.24 -5.29 -8.59
N ARG A 70 -5.49 -5.85 -7.40
CA ARG A 70 -4.65 -6.92 -6.80
C ARG A 70 -4.79 -8.27 -7.48
N LYS A 71 -5.87 -8.51 -8.25
CA LYS A 71 -6.04 -9.71 -9.08
C LYS A 71 -5.23 -9.61 -10.38
N GLU A 72 -4.81 -8.41 -10.78
CA GLU A 72 -4.01 -8.23 -11.98
C GLU A 72 -2.58 -8.74 -11.77
N ALA A 73 -2.01 -9.33 -12.83
CA ALA A 73 -0.61 -9.73 -12.90
C ALA A 73 0.11 -8.84 -13.93
N PRO A 74 0.49 -7.60 -13.57
CA PRO A 74 0.97 -6.61 -14.54
C PRO A 74 2.28 -7.04 -15.22
N PHE A 75 3.15 -7.79 -14.53
CA PHE A 75 4.42 -8.24 -15.08
C PHE A 75 4.29 -9.26 -16.22
N GLU A 76 3.19 -10.03 -16.27
CA GLU A 76 2.90 -10.94 -17.40
C GLU A 76 2.65 -10.20 -18.71
N ASN A 77 2.36 -8.89 -18.64
CA ASN A 77 2.11 -8.03 -19.80
C ASN A 77 3.13 -6.89 -19.89
N GLY A 78 4.32 -7.08 -19.33
CA GLY A 78 5.40 -6.07 -19.36
C GLY A 78 5.06 -4.77 -18.65
N GLY A 79 4.18 -4.81 -17.63
CA GLY A 79 3.73 -3.63 -16.89
C GLY A 79 2.60 -2.84 -17.57
N THR A 80 2.01 -3.37 -18.65
CA THR A 80 0.88 -2.73 -19.33
C THR A 80 -0.43 -3.02 -18.59
N PRO A 81 -1.20 -2.01 -18.14
CA PRO A 81 -2.49 -2.21 -17.50
C PRO A 81 -3.48 -2.93 -18.43
N LYS A 82 -4.18 -3.96 -17.94
CA LYS A 82 -5.23 -4.65 -18.69
C LYS A 82 -6.59 -3.98 -18.47
N GLY A 83 -6.83 -2.89 -19.18
CA GLY A 83 -8.13 -2.22 -19.21
C GLY A 83 -8.12 -1.05 -20.18
N LYS A 84 -9.20 -0.87 -20.95
CA LYS A 84 -9.38 0.36 -21.76
C LYS A 84 -9.23 1.56 -20.83
N PRO A 85 -8.62 2.67 -21.28
CA PRO A 85 -8.82 3.93 -20.60
C PRO A 85 -10.32 4.19 -20.67
N THR A 86 -11.02 4.02 -19.54
CA THR A 86 -12.32 4.67 -19.40
C THR A 86 -11.98 6.14 -19.51
N GLN A 87 -12.21 6.67 -20.71
CA GLN A 87 -12.20 8.09 -20.99
C GLN A 87 -12.94 8.71 -19.83
N LEU A 88 -12.22 9.42 -18.94
CA LEU A 88 -12.84 10.41 -18.11
C LEU A 88 -13.40 11.40 -19.13
N SER A 89 -14.68 11.19 -19.45
CA SER A 89 -15.43 12.00 -20.38
C SER A 89 -15.23 13.44 -19.95
N ALA A 90 -14.41 14.17 -20.71
CA ALA A 90 -14.23 15.61 -20.61
C ALA A 90 -15.53 16.30 -21.06
N LYS A 91 -16.60 16.08 -20.30
CA LYS A 91 -17.92 16.67 -20.51
C LYS A 91 -18.51 17.12 -19.18
N ASP A 92 -17.73 17.82 -18.36
CA ASP A 92 -18.32 18.70 -17.35
C ASP A 92 -17.49 19.96 -17.18
N SER A 93 -18.16 21.10 -17.35
CA SER A 93 -17.78 22.45 -16.88
C SER A 93 -16.86 23.31 -17.75
N LYS A 94 -17.33 23.67 -18.95
CA LYS A 94 -17.28 25.08 -19.38
C LYS A 94 -18.47 25.80 -18.76
N ALA A 95 -18.26 26.32 -17.55
CA ALA A 95 -19.15 27.28 -16.90
C ALA A 95 -18.38 28.11 -15.86
N ARG A 96 -17.48 28.98 -16.32
CA ARG A 96 -17.31 30.36 -15.84
C ARG A 96 -16.38 31.12 -16.78
#